data_AF-A0A8J3L973-F1
#
_entry.id   AF-A0A8J3L973-F1
#
_cell.length_a   1.000
_cell.length_b   1.000
_cell.length_c   1.000
_cell.angle_alpha   90.00
_cell.angle_beta   90.00
_cell.angle_gamma   90.00
#
_symmetry.space_group_name_H-M   'P 1'
#
loop_
_entity.id
_entity.type
_entity.pdbx_description
1 polymer ?
#
loop_
_entity_poly.entity_id
_entity_poly.type
_entity_poly.pdbx_seq_one_letter_code
_entity_poly.pdbx_strand_id
1 'polypeptide(L)'
;MADLGVVTAPSGVLALATASHLSHVWPVAGEAFSERAQSAAAHGGGHVGEWLFEAVAVPVDAERPLAVRAAVSPSPFDQRPAIAVLEVDLGAGSRTAADAPLLLGDLPVDRCGMLLGDATALDSWVGLDGTSRDGLADVVYWGGHAQAARREFGGEPFGRWPGRFGWRDLPVAQARKLTDALRAWTGDDRGRGVMVSLDIHTDHYLASRAGWEHPLRVGNVTVNGCGVLLLEWDPGDHSMRHRGERAYGHVYPATINNHHARGAVLRWTIPPYDG
;
A
#
# COMPACT_ATOMS: atom_id res chain seq x y z
N MET A 1 0.53 20.23 5.76
CA MET A 1 0.51 18.84 5.26
C MET A 1 1.63 18.08 5.94
N ALA A 2 1.41 16.82 6.28
CA ALA A 2 2.44 15.91 6.75
C ALA A 2 3.35 15.51 5.59
N ASP A 3 4.65 15.41 5.85
CA ASP A 3 5.62 14.82 4.92
C ASP A 3 5.52 13.30 4.99
N LEU A 4 5.40 12.64 3.84
CA LEU A 4 5.33 11.18 3.71
C LEU A 4 6.65 10.59 3.17
N GLY A 5 7.60 11.45 2.78
CA GLY A 5 8.87 11.05 2.21
C GLY A 5 9.00 11.42 0.73
N VAL A 6 9.85 10.67 0.05
CA VAL A 6 10.28 10.96 -1.33
C VAL A 6 10.24 9.67 -2.13
N VAL A 7 9.78 9.77 -3.38
CA VAL A 7 9.86 8.70 -4.38
C VAL A 7 10.69 9.15 -5.57
N THR A 8 11.26 8.20 -6.30
CA THR A 8 11.97 8.43 -7.56
C THR A 8 11.32 7.61 -8.64
N ALA A 9 11.29 8.13 -9.87
CA ALA A 9 10.76 7.41 -11.02
C ALA A 9 11.75 7.44 -12.20
N PRO A 10 12.83 6.65 -12.16
CA PRO A 10 13.86 6.64 -13.20
C PRO A 10 13.36 6.27 -14.60
N SER A 11 12.20 5.60 -14.72
CA SER A 11 11.54 5.36 -16.01
C SER A 11 10.95 6.63 -16.63
N GLY A 12 10.91 7.75 -15.89
CA GLY A 12 10.20 8.97 -16.28
C GLY A 12 8.68 8.87 -16.06
N VAL A 13 8.18 7.79 -15.46
CA VAL A 13 6.74 7.58 -15.20
C VAL A 13 6.50 7.25 -13.73
N LEU A 14 5.77 8.15 -13.06
CA LEU A 14 5.26 7.93 -11.71
C LEU A 14 3.85 7.33 -11.80
N ALA A 15 3.57 6.29 -11.02
CA ALA A 15 2.25 5.70 -10.90
C ALA A 15 1.72 5.74 -9.46
N LEU A 16 0.42 6.04 -9.31
CA LEU A 16 -0.36 5.79 -8.11
C LEU A 16 -1.37 4.68 -8.42
N ALA A 17 -1.20 3.52 -7.79
CA ALA A 17 -1.89 2.28 -8.16
C ALA A 17 -2.51 1.57 -6.94
N THR A 18 -3.56 0.79 -7.18
CA THR A 18 -4.12 -0.16 -6.21
C THR A 18 -3.12 -1.30 -5.93
N ALA A 19 -2.94 -1.70 -4.67
CA ALA A 19 -1.97 -2.73 -4.30
C ALA A 19 -2.50 -4.16 -4.48
N SER A 20 -3.79 -4.37 -4.20
CA SER A 20 -4.46 -5.68 -4.13
C SER A 20 -4.35 -6.52 -5.39
N HIS A 21 -4.33 -5.87 -6.56
CA HIS A 21 -4.48 -6.54 -7.84
C HIS A 21 -3.25 -6.45 -8.75
N LEU A 22 -2.25 -5.64 -8.40
CA LEU A 22 -1.07 -5.41 -9.23
C LEU A 22 -0.34 -6.72 -9.57
N SER A 23 -0.03 -7.53 -8.55
CA SER A 23 0.71 -8.79 -8.74
C SER A 23 -0.13 -9.95 -9.29
N HIS A 24 -1.45 -9.77 -9.43
CA HIS A 24 -2.36 -10.82 -9.91
C HIS A 24 -2.82 -10.58 -11.34
N VAL A 25 -3.09 -9.32 -11.70
CA VAL A 25 -3.68 -8.97 -13.00
C VAL A 25 -2.63 -8.95 -14.10
N TRP A 26 -1.51 -8.26 -13.89
CA TRP A 26 -0.54 -8.02 -14.97
C TRP A 26 0.23 -9.25 -15.46
N PRO A 27 0.58 -10.23 -14.61
CA PRO A 27 1.19 -11.46 -15.10
C PRO A 27 0.32 -12.24 -16.11
N VAL A 28 -1.01 -12.01 -16.12
CA VAL A 28 -1.95 -12.72 -17.00
C VAL A 28 -2.62 -11.81 -18.05
N ALA A 29 -2.47 -10.49 -17.95
CA ALA A 29 -3.06 -9.51 -18.87
C ALA A 29 -2.33 -9.42 -20.22
N GLY A 30 -1.14 -10.02 -20.35
CA GLY A 30 -0.39 -10.15 -21.61
C GLY A 30 0.52 -8.96 -21.97
N GLU A 31 0.37 -7.82 -21.30
CA GLU A 31 1.22 -6.62 -21.42
C GLU A 31 1.66 -6.21 -20.00
N ALA A 32 2.86 -5.64 -19.86
CA ALA A 32 3.34 -5.17 -18.57
C ALA A 32 2.56 -3.93 -18.10
N PHE A 33 2.49 -3.71 -16.78
CA PHE A 33 1.85 -2.50 -16.25
C PHE A 33 2.58 -1.25 -16.73
N SER A 34 3.92 -1.28 -16.74
CA SER A 34 4.72 -0.12 -17.14
C SER A 34 4.50 0.30 -18.59
N GLU A 35 4.23 -0.62 -19.51
CA GLU A 35 3.94 -0.31 -20.93
C GLU A 35 2.66 0.53 -21.06
N ARG A 36 1.60 0.15 -20.33
CA ARG A 36 0.35 0.93 -20.29
C ARG A 36 0.51 2.24 -19.55
N ALA A 37 1.28 2.26 -18.46
CA ALA A 37 1.60 3.49 -17.73
C ALA A 37 2.39 4.49 -18.61
N GLN A 38 3.36 4.00 -19.39
CA GLN A 38 4.11 4.81 -20.36
C GLN A 38 3.20 5.35 -21.46
N SER A 39 2.29 4.54 -21.98
CA SER A 39 1.29 5.00 -22.96
C SER A 39 0.43 6.14 -22.40
N ALA A 40 -0.07 6.01 -21.17
CA ALA A 40 -0.81 7.10 -20.50
C ALA A 40 0.07 8.34 -20.28
N ALA A 41 1.30 8.16 -19.82
CA ALA A 41 2.24 9.25 -19.56
C ALA A 41 2.64 10.02 -20.83
N ALA A 42 2.74 9.34 -21.98
CA ALA A 42 3.03 9.95 -23.28
C ALA A 42 1.97 10.99 -23.71
N HIS A 43 0.76 10.89 -23.15
CA HIS A 43 -0.34 11.83 -23.39
C HIS A 43 -0.50 12.89 -22.28
N GLY A 44 0.52 13.05 -21.42
CA GLY A 44 0.48 13.98 -20.29
C GLY A 44 -0.05 13.36 -18.99
N GLY A 45 -0.32 12.05 -19.01
CA GLY A 45 -0.84 11.27 -17.89
C GLY A 45 -2.29 10.82 -18.11
N GLY A 46 -2.72 9.84 -17.32
CA GLY A 46 -4.07 9.31 -17.41
C GLY A 46 -4.31 8.08 -16.53
N HIS A 47 -5.53 7.59 -16.57
CA HIS A 47 -5.96 6.35 -15.91
C HIS A 47 -5.47 5.13 -16.67
N VAL A 48 -5.03 4.13 -15.92
CA VAL A 48 -4.65 2.80 -16.39
C VAL A 48 -5.50 1.80 -15.61
N GLY A 49 -6.28 1.00 -16.33
CA GLY A 49 -7.16 0.01 -15.71
C GLY A 49 -7.11 -1.32 -16.45
N GLU A 50 -7.21 -2.39 -15.69
CA GLU A 50 -7.45 -3.75 -16.19
C GLU A 50 -8.21 -4.54 -15.13
N TRP A 51 -9.42 -5.01 -15.47
CA TRP A 51 -10.34 -5.67 -14.54
C TRP A 51 -10.52 -4.93 -13.20
N LEU A 52 -10.07 -5.49 -12.08
CA LEU A 52 -10.13 -4.87 -10.75
C LEU A 52 -8.88 -4.03 -10.40
N PHE A 53 -7.85 -4.03 -11.25
CA PHE A 53 -6.67 -3.21 -11.04
C PHE A 53 -6.86 -1.82 -11.64
N GLU A 54 -6.48 -0.81 -10.86
CA GLU A 54 -6.54 0.59 -11.28
C GLU A 54 -5.31 1.38 -10.84
N ALA A 55 -4.94 2.33 -11.67
CA ALA A 55 -3.88 3.28 -11.42
C ALA A 55 -4.09 4.58 -12.19
N VAL A 56 -3.35 5.61 -11.81
CA VAL A 56 -3.02 6.73 -12.71
C VAL A 56 -1.52 6.79 -12.90
N ALA A 57 -1.09 7.17 -14.09
CA ALA A 57 0.31 7.36 -14.44
C ALA A 57 0.53 8.79 -14.97
N VAL A 58 1.66 9.40 -14.62
CA VAL A 58 2.03 10.75 -15.06
C VAL A 58 3.50 10.82 -15.47
N PRO A 59 3.85 11.62 -16.49
CA PRO A 59 5.25 11.84 -16.84
C PRO A 59 5.94 12.70 -15.78
N VAL A 60 7.18 12.36 -15.44
CA VAL A 60 8.00 13.08 -14.47
C VAL A 60 9.46 13.16 -14.94
N ASP A 61 10.21 14.07 -14.35
CA ASP A 61 11.67 14.14 -14.55
C ASP A 61 12.33 12.96 -13.83
N ALA A 62 12.96 12.07 -14.60
CA ALA A 62 13.54 10.82 -14.15
C ALA A 62 14.63 10.99 -13.08
N GLU A 63 15.36 12.11 -13.12
CA GLU A 63 16.47 12.38 -12.21
C GLU A 63 16.03 13.15 -10.96
N ARG A 64 14.77 13.57 -10.91
CA ARG A 64 14.27 14.43 -9.83
C ARG A 64 13.54 13.60 -8.76
N PRO A 65 13.99 13.65 -7.50
CA PRO A 65 13.21 13.12 -6.39
C PRO A 65 11.90 13.90 -6.21
N LEU A 66 10.81 13.18 -5.96
CA LEU A 66 9.46 13.71 -5.88
C LEU A 66 8.98 13.66 -4.43
N ALA A 67 8.77 14.84 -3.83
CA ALA A 67 8.28 14.94 -2.46
C ALA A 67 6.80 14.56 -2.40
N VAL A 68 6.44 13.75 -1.40
CA VAL A 68 5.10 13.22 -1.19
C VAL A 68 4.56 13.76 0.12
N ARG A 69 3.35 14.33 0.10
CA ARG A 69 2.74 14.93 1.29
C ARG A 69 1.28 14.55 1.41
N ALA A 70 0.77 14.58 2.63
CA ALA A 70 -0.65 14.40 2.88
C ALA A 70 -1.28 15.49 3.74
N ALA A 71 -2.50 15.88 3.41
CA ALA A 71 -3.43 16.47 4.36
C ALA A 71 -4.31 15.34 4.92
N VAL A 72 -4.69 15.50 6.19
CA VAL A 72 -5.33 14.44 6.97
C VAL A 72 -6.68 14.89 7.48
N SER A 73 -7.59 13.94 7.67
CA SER A 73 -8.86 14.11 8.37
C SER A 73 -8.98 13.05 9.48
N PRO A 74 -9.68 13.32 10.59
CA PRO A 74 -9.91 12.32 11.63
C PRO A 74 -10.68 11.12 11.08
N SER A 75 -10.20 9.91 11.35
CA SER A 75 -10.93 8.68 11.05
C SER A 75 -12.25 8.63 11.83
N PRO A 76 -13.41 8.36 11.21
CA PRO A 76 -14.64 8.05 11.93
C PRO A 76 -14.51 6.82 12.83
N PHE A 77 -13.52 5.95 12.63
CA PHE A 77 -13.35 4.71 13.40
C PHE A 77 -12.74 4.95 14.77
N ASP A 78 -11.56 5.55 14.79
CA ASP A 78 -10.74 5.68 15.99
C ASP A 78 -10.23 7.11 16.22
N GLN A 79 -10.72 8.07 15.43
CA GLN A 79 -10.34 9.49 15.45
C GLN A 79 -8.86 9.76 15.14
N ARG A 80 -8.09 8.74 14.72
CA ARG A 80 -6.69 8.93 14.33
C ARG A 80 -6.60 9.62 12.95
N PRO A 81 -5.49 10.30 12.65
CA PRO A 81 -5.29 10.91 11.34
C PRO A 81 -5.35 9.87 10.22
N ALA A 82 -6.16 10.14 9.20
CA ALA A 82 -6.26 9.36 7.96
C ALA A 82 -6.03 10.29 6.75
N ILE A 83 -5.46 9.77 5.67
CA ILE A 83 -5.16 10.58 4.48
C ILE A 83 -6.48 11.05 3.85
N ALA A 84 -6.63 12.36 3.68
CA ALA A 84 -7.74 13.00 2.97
C ALA A 84 -7.27 13.58 1.63
N VAL A 85 -6.03 14.05 1.55
CA VAL A 85 -5.44 14.51 0.30
C VAL A 85 -4.01 14.00 0.24
N LEU A 86 -3.65 13.33 -0.85
CA LEU A 86 -2.27 13.01 -1.21
C LEU A 86 -1.79 13.99 -2.28
N GLU A 87 -0.59 14.53 -2.12
CA GLU A 87 0.08 15.37 -3.12
C GLU A 87 1.48 14.87 -3.41
N VAL A 88 1.84 14.84 -4.70
CA VAL A 88 3.21 14.60 -5.17
C VAL A 88 3.68 15.80 -5.99
N ASP A 89 4.81 16.38 -5.61
CA ASP A 89 5.36 17.53 -6.32
C ASP A 89 5.99 17.11 -7.66
N LEU A 90 5.28 17.34 -8.77
CA LEU A 90 5.76 17.03 -10.13
C LEU A 90 6.68 18.12 -10.70
N GLY A 91 6.73 19.31 -10.08
CA GLY A 91 7.65 20.39 -10.43
C GLY A 91 7.17 21.27 -11.58
N ALA A 92 7.98 22.27 -11.93
CA ALA A 92 7.57 23.35 -12.85
C ALA A 92 7.45 22.94 -14.34
N GLY A 93 8.00 21.77 -14.73
CA GLY A 93 8.03 21.32 -16.13
C GLY A 93 6.80 20.55 -16.61
N SER A 94 5.86 20.21 -15.72
CA SER A 94 4.78 19.25 -16.02
C SER A 94 3.46 19.88 -16.54
N ARG A 95 3.43 21.15 -16.98
CA ARG A 95 2.16 21.80 -17.39
C ARG A 95 2.13 22.44 -18.78
N THR A 96 0.98 22.24 -19.43
CA THR A 96 0.32 23.17 -20.35
C THR A 96 -0.52 24.18 -19.54
N ALA A 97 -0.67 25.40 -20.05
CA ALA A 97 -1.06 26.62 -19.34
C ALA A 97 -2.51 26.75 -18.79
N ALA A 98 -3.26 25.67 -18.53
CA ALA A 98 -4.66 25.75 -18.12
C ALA A 98 -4.84 25.92 -16.60
N ASP A 99 -5.56 26.92 -16.12
CA ASP A 99 -5.82 27.12 -14.67
C ASP A 99 -6.62 25.99 -14.01
N ALA A 100 -7.40 25.23 -14.78
CA ALA A 100 -8.23 24.14 -14.26
C ALA A 100 -7.42 22.86 -13.92
N PRO A 101 -7.82 22.09 -12.90
CA PRO A 101 -7.34 20.72 -12.66
C PRO A 101 -7.48 19.84 -13.90
N LEU A 102 -6.42 19.11 -14.27
CA LEU A 102 -6.50 18.04 -15.27
C LEU A 102 -6.90 16.75 -14.56
N LEU A 103 -8.09 16.21 -14.86
CA LEU A 103 -8.51 14.90 -14.36
C LEU A 103 -7.75 13.78 -15.10
N LEU A 104 -7.06 12.93 -14.34
CA LEU A 104 -6.38 11.74 -14.85
C LEU A 104 -7.32 10.54 -14.82
N GLY A 105 -8.13 10.45 -13.77
CA GLY A 105 -9.12 9.40 -13.53
C GLY A 105 -9.60 9.40 -12.09
N ASP A 106 -10.58 8.55 -11.80
CA ASP A 106 -11.06 8.32 -10.44
C ASP A 106 -10.49 7.01 -9.91
N LEU A 107 -9.86 7.05 -8.74
CA LEU A 107 -9.27 5.88 -8.10
C LEU A 107 -10.04 5.49 -6.84
N PRO A 108 -10.24 4.18 -6.59
CA PRO A 108 -10.75 3.70 -5.32
C PRO A 108 -9.70 3.88 -4.22
N VAL A 109 -10.15 3.80 -2.96
CA VAL A 109 -9.24 3.56 -1.85
C VAL A 109 -9.12 2.05 -1.66
N ASP A 110 -8.06 1.45 -2.19
CA ASP A 110 -7.86 0.00 -2.15
C ASP A 110 -7.70 -0.52 -0.71
N ARG A 111 -8.40 -1.62 -0.40
CA ARG A 111 -8.37 -2.29 0.89
C ARG A 111 -6.96 -2.75 1.27
N CYS A 112 -6.14 -3.09 0.29
CA CYS A 112 -4.76 -3.51 0.50
C CYS A 112 -3.76 -2.35 0.46
N GLY A 113 -4.23 -1.11 0.27
CA GLY A 113 -3.42 0.10 0.22
C GLY A 113 -3.14 0.59 -1.20
N MET A 114 -2.60 1.81 -1.31
CA MET A 114 -2.19 2.38 -2.59
C MET A 114 -0.67 2.38 -2.70
N LEU A 115 -0.14 2.04 -3.87
CA LEU A 115 1.28 2.07 -4.20
C LEU A 115 1.61 3.35 -4.95
N LEU A 116 2.68 4.03 -4.55
CA LEU A 116 3.23 5.16 -5.26
C LEU A 116 4.71 4.88 -5.59
N GLY A 117 5.04 4.85 -6.87
CA GLY A 117 6.40 4.55 -7.31
C GLY A 117 6.60 4.59 -8.81
N ASP A 118 7.83 4.26 -9.21
CA ASP A 118 8.22 4.10 -10.62
C ASP A 118 7.40 2.99 -11.30
N ALA A 119 6.86 3.26 -12.50
CA ALA A 119 6.02 2.29 -13.19
C ALA A 119 6.75 0.98 -13.53
N THR A 120 8.02 1.04 -13.94
CA THR A 120 8.82 -0.14 -14.26
C THR A 120 9.24 -0.91 -13.01
N ALA A 121 9.49 -0.21 -11.90
CA ALA A 121 9.70 -0.89 -10.61
C ALA A 121 8.46 -1.69 -10.18
N LEU A 122 7.27 -1.12 -10.39
CA LEU A 122 6.00 -1.74 -10.01
C LEU A 122 5.68 -3.02 -10.80
N ASP A 123 6.21 -3.21 -12.01
CA ASP A 123 6.11 -4.51 -12.72
C ASP A 123 6.72 -5.66 -11.92
N SER A 124 7.72 -5.36 -11.09
CA SER A 124 8.37 -6.36 -10.25
C SER A 124 7.66 -6.59 -8.92
N TRP A 125 6.65 -5.80 -8.57
CA TRP A 125 6.00 -5.84 -7.25
C TRP A 125 5.43 -7.22 -6.91
N VAL A 126 5.78 -7.73 -5.74
CA VAL A 126 5.25 -8.98 -5.20
C VAL A 126 4.24 -8.67 -4.10
N GLY A 127 2.96 -8.91 -4.43
CA GLY A 127 1.82 -8.62 -3.56
C GLY A 127 1.55 -9.70 -2.50
N LEU A 128 0.34 -9.68 -1.94
CA LEU A 128 -0.06 -10.43 -0.74
C LEU A 128 0.17 -11.94 -0.82
N ASP A 129 -0.19 -12.58 -1.93
CA ASP A 129 -0.08 -14.04 -2.10
C ASP A 129 1.24 -14.47 -2.79
N GLY A 130 2.21 -13.56 -2.82
CA GLY A 130 3.47 -13.74 -3.52
C GLY A 130 4.50 -14.62 -2.80
N THR A 131 5.65 -14.78 -3.43
CA THR A 131 6.80 -15.48 -2.85
C THR A 131 7.65 -14.54 -1.99
N SER A 132 8.40 -15.12 -1.04
CA SER A 132 9.33 -14.34 -0.21
C SER A 132 10.45 -13.73 -1.05
N ARG A 133 10.80 -12.47 -0.76
CA ARG A 133 11.92 -11.75 -1.37
C ARG A 133 13.29 -12.18 -0.86
N ASP A 134 13.36 -12.58 0.40
CA ASP A 134 14.60 -12.88 1.12
C ASP A 134 14.66 -14.34 1.62
N GLY A 135 13.63 -15.14 1.30
CA GLY A 135 13.49 -16.50 1.81
C GLY A 135 13.01 -16.57 3.25
N LEU A 136 12.56 -15.45 3.83
CA LEU A 136 12.09 -15.32 5.21
C LEU A 136 10.58 -15.03 5.29
N ALA A 137 10.06 -15.24 6.49
CA ALA A 137 8.68 -14.97 6.89
C ALA A 137 8.59 -14.72 8.39
N ASP A 138 7.59 -13.97 8.79
CA ASP A 138 7.20 -13.78 10.18
C ASP A 138 6.08 -14.77 10.54
N VAL A 139 6.06 -15.23 11.80
CA VAL A 139 4.96 -16.04 12.33
C VAL A 139 4.37 -15.30 13.51
N VAL A 140 3.07 -15.02 13.46
CA VAL A 140 2.34 -14.28 14.48
C VAL A 140 1.20 -15.12 14.99
N TYR A 141 1.00 -15.17 16.31
CA TYR A 141 -0.17 -15.80 16.90
C TYR A 141 -0.79 -14.92 17.99
N TRP A 142 -2.11 -15.09 18.18
CA TRP A 142 -2.90 -14.30 19.13
C TRP A 142 -4.20 -15.01 19.52
N GLY A 143 -4.96 -14.40 20.43
CA GLY A 143 -6.27 -14.88 20.88
C GLY A 143 -6.28 -15.31 22.35
N GLY A 144 -7.39 -15.91 22.79
CA GLY A 144 -7.63 -16.22 24.20
C GLY A 144 -6.59 -17.14 24.86
N HIS A 145 -5.92 -17.98 24.06
CA HIS A 145 -4.90 -18.92 24.53
C HIS A 145 -3.46 -18.47 24.26
N ALA A 146 -3.23 -17.23 23.81
CA ALA A 146 -1.91 -16.75 23.39
C ALA A 146 -0.84 -16.84 24.49
N GLN A 147 -1.19 -16.58 25.75
CA GLN A 147 -0.24 -16.70 26.86
C GLN A 147 0.16 -18.15 27.16
N ALA A 148 -0.76 -19.10 26.95
CA ALA A 148 -0.47 -20.52 27.12
C ALA A 148 0.43 -21.01 25.97
N ALA A 149 0.06 -20.67 24.73
CA ALA A 149 0.91 -20.94 23.56
C ALA A 149 2.30 -20.33 23.70
N ARG A 150 2.44 -19.13 24.29
CA ARG A 150 3.75 -18.51 24.55
C ARG A 150 4.61 -19.31 25.52
N ARG A 151 4.02 -19.89 26.57
CA ARG A 151 4.78 -20.72 27.52
C ARG A 151 5.28 -22.02 26.87
N GLU A 152 4.54 -22.54 25.89
CA GLU A 152 4.86 -23.80 25.23
C GLU A 152 5.80 -23.62 24.03
N PHE A 153 5.44 -22.72 23.11
CA PHE A 153 6.18 -22.51 21.86
C PHE A 153 7.22 -21.39 21.97
N GLY A 154 7.05 -20.44 22.90
CA GLY A 154 7.86 -19.23 22.98
C GLY A 154 7.31 -18.09 22.13
N GLY A 155 8.19 -17.17 21.73
CA GLY A 155 7.84 -16.01 20.89
C GLY A 155 7.86 -14.70 21.66
N GLU A 156 8.22 -13.64 20.95
CA GLU A 156 8.33 -12.29 21.47
C GLU A 156 7.05 -11.49 21.21
N PRO A 157 6.77 -10.43 21.98
CA PRO A 157 5.70 -9.49 21.65
C PRO A 157 5.83 -9.02 20.20
N PHE A 158 4.73 -9.11 19.45
CA PHE A 158 4.77 -8.95 17.99
C PHE A 158 3.88 -7.81 17.49
N GLY A 159 4.49 -6.86 16.80
CA GLY A 159 3.82 -5.69 16.24
C GLY A 159 3.28 -4.74 17.32
N ARG A 160 2.40 -3.82 16.92
CA ARG A 160 1.86 -2.77 17.81
C ARG A 160 0.67 -3.19 18.68
N TRP A 161 0.06 -4.35 18.39
CA TRP A 161 -1.18 -4.77 19.05
C TRP A 161 -0.87 -5.64 20.27
N PRO A 162 -1.40 -5.31 21.46
CA PRO A 162 -1.17 -6.10 22.66
C PRO A 162 -1.75 -7.51 22.52
N GLY A 163 -1.10 -8.49 23.17
CA GLY A 163 -1.54 -9.88 23.17
C GLY A 163 -1.22 -10.66 21.90
N ARG A 164 -0.39 -10.11 21.01
CA ARG A 164 0.22 -10.83 19.88
C ARG A 164 1.65 -11.21 20.21
N PHE A 165 2.02 -12.43 19.83
CA PHE A 165 3.37 -12.95 20.00
C PHE A 165 3.83 -13.63 18.72
N GLY A 166 5.14 -13.78 18.55
CA GLY A 166 5.65 -14.36 17.33
C GLY A 166 7.15 -14.35 17.18
N TRP A 167 7.58 -14.68 15.97
CA TRP A 167 8.97 -14.69 15.54
C TRP A 167 9.08 -13.90 14.26
N ARG A 168 10.16 -13.14 14.15
CA ARG A 168 10.50 -12.42 12.94
C ARG A 168 11.57 -13.16 12.16
N ASP A 169 11.56 -12.93 10.85
CA ASP A 169 12.67 -13.20 9.95
C ASP A 169 13.10 -14.69 9.99
N LEU A 170 12.13 -15.60 10.12
CA LEU A 170 12.39 -17.04 10.10
C LEU A 170 12.51 -17.52 8.65
N PRO A 171 13.40 -18.49 8.35
CA PRO A 171 13.38 -19.17 7.05
C PRO A 171 11.98 -19.71 6.75
N VAL A 172 11.46 -19.47 5.54
CA VAL A 172 10.05 -19.81 5.17
C VAL A 172 9.68 -21.26 5.53
N ALA A 173 10.59 -22.21 5.30
CA ALA A 173 10.34 -23.61 5.62
C ALA A 173 10.15 -23.86 7.13
N GLN A 174 10.91 -23.14 7.97
CA GLN A 174 10.77 -23.19 9.42
C GLN A 174 9.49 -22.47 9.87
N ALA A 175 9.19 -21.30 9.30
CA ALA A 175 7.98 -20.54 9.59
C ALA A 175 6.70 -21.35 9.30
N ARG A 176 6.70 -22.12 8.19
CA ARG A 176 5.60 -23.04 7.83
C ARG A 176 5.42 -24.14 8.88
N LYS A 177 6.50 -24.85 9.24
CA LYS A 177 6.45 -25.90 10.27
C LYS A 177 5.91 -25.37 11.60
N LEU A 178 6.36 -24.19 12.01
CA LEU A 178 5.91 -23.56 13.26
C LEU A 178 4.44 -23.14 13.19
N THR A 179 4.02 -22.58 12.06
CA THR A 179 2.62 -22.24 11.79
C THR A 179 1.72 -23.48 11.86
N ASP A 180 2.13 -24.59 11.24
CA ASP A 180 1.38 -25.83 11.25
C ASP A 180 1.27 -26.42 12.66
N ALA A 181 2.35 -26.36 13.44
CA ALA A 181 2.35 -26.80 14.83
C ALA A 181 1.39 -25.96 15.70
N LEU A 182 1.42 -24.62 15.55
CA LEU A 182 0.52 -23.71 16.27
C LEU A 182 -0.95 -23.91 15.86
N ARG A 183 -1.23 -24.21 14.59
CA ARG A 183 -2.59 -24.49 14.09
C ARG A 183 -3.14 -25.83 14.58
N ALA A 184 -2.28 -26.82 14.74
CA ALA A 184 -2.66 -28.13 15.28
C ALA A 184 -2.81 -28.12 16.81
N TRP A 185 -2.20 -27.13 17.48
CA TRP A 185 -2.22 -27.02 18.93
C TRP A 185 -3.56 -26.52 19.47
N THR A 186 -4.01 -27.13 20.57
CA THR A 186 -5.23 -26.76 21.29
C THR A 186 -4.88 -26.33 22.71
N GLY A 187 -5.47 -25.22 23.14
CA GLY A 187 -5.25 -24.62 24.46
C GLY A 187 -6.29 -25.01 25.51
N ASP A 188 -7.30 -25.80 25.14
CA ASP A 188 -8.31 -26.35 26.05
C ASP A 188 -8.95 -27.64 25.53
N ASP A 189 -9.72 -28.30 26.41
CA ASP A 189 -10.45 -29.54 26.14
C ASP A 189 -11.59 -29.38 25.12
N ARG A 190 -11.90 -28.15 24.70
CA ARG A 190 -12.87 -27.85 23.64
C ARG A 190 -12.21 -27.74 22.26
N GLY A 191 -10.90 -27.98 22.19
CA GLY A 191 -10.13 -27.91 20.95
C GLY A 191 -9.86 -26.49 20.46
N ARG A 192 -10.00 -25.46 21.32
CA ARG A 192 -9.75 -24.07 20.90
C ARG A 192 -8.26 -23.76 21.01
N GLY A 193 -7.67 -23.29 19.91
CA GLY A 193 -6.26 -22.90 19.84
C GLY A 193 -6.05 -21.39 19.80
N VAL A 194 -4.92 -20.99 19.23
CA VAL A 194 -4.61 -19.61 18.87
C VAL A 194 -4.98 -19.34 17.41
N MET A 195 -5.22 -18.08 17.08
CA MET A 195 -5.17 -17.61 15.70
C MET A 195 -3.71 -17.48 15.29
N VAL A 196 -3.39 -17.84 14.05
CA VAL A 196 -2.01 -17.86 13.54
C VAL A 196 -1.96 -17.24 12.14
N SER A 197 -1.01 -16.33 11.92
CA SER A 197 -0.63 -15.80 10.61
C SER A 197 0.78 -16.25 10.26
N LEU A 198 0.95 -16.64 8.99
CA LEU A 198 2.25 -16.82 8.35
C LEU A 198 2.41 -15.65 7.39
N ASP A 199 3.24 -14.69 7.75
CA ASP A 199 3.42 -13.46 7.00
C ASP A 199 4.69 -13.57 6.16
N ILE A 200 4.55 -14.00 4.91
CA ILE A 200 5.66 -14.12 3.97
C ILE A 200 6.23 -12.73 3.66
N HIS A 201 7.56 -12.60 3.59
CA HIS A 201 8.23 -11.34 3.23
C HIS A 201 8.09 -11.01 1.74
N THR A 202 6.86 -10.71 1.32
CA THR A 202 6.55 -10.09 0.04
C THR A 202 6.86 -8.58 0.12
N ASP A 203 6.90 -7.87 -1.01
CA ASP A 203 7.10 -6.41 -0.96
C ASP A 203 5.96 -5.73 -0.20
N HIS A 204 4.74 -6.23 -0.38
CA HIS A 204 3.56 -5.76 0.34
C HIS A 204 3.73 -5.90 1.85
N TYR A 205 4.10 -7.08 2.33
CA TYR A 205 4.31 -7.30 3.76
C TYR A 205 5.43 -6.42 4.32
N LEU A 206 6.57 -6.36 3.62
CA LEU A 206 7.72 -5.56 4.07
C LEU A 206 7.38 -4.07 4.11
N ALA A 207 6.61 -3.57 3.14
CA ALA A 207 6.14 -2.19 3.13
C ALA A 207 5.13 -1.94 4.27
N SER A 208 4.16 -2.82 4.47
CA SER A 208 3.24 -2.77 5.61
C SER A 208 4.00 -2.70 6.95
N ARG A 209 4.96 -3.61 7.13
CA ARG A 209 5.82 -3.70 8.31
C ARG A 209 6.64 -2.44 8.53
N ALA A 210 7.19 -1.85 7.47
CA ALA A 210 7.90 -0.57 7.56
C ALA A 210 7.00 0.60 8.01
N GLY A 211 5.70 0.54 7.69
CA GLY A 211 4.72 1.56 8.05
C GLY A 211 4.07 1.42 9.43
N TRP A 212 4.33 0.34 10.18
CA TRP A 212 3.59 0.04 11.41
C TRP A 212 3.60 1.14 12.48
N GLU A 213 4.72 1.84 12.61
CA GLU A 213 4.93 2.94 13.56
C GLU A 213 4.65 4.32 12.94
N HIS A 214 4.43 4.40 11.62
CA HIS A 214 4.11 5.65 10.96
C HIS A 214 2.66 6.07 11.32
N PRO A 215 2.41 7.32 11.77
CA PRO A 215 1.07 7.76 12.16
C PRO A 215 0.01 7.61 11.06
N LEU A 216 0.44 7.67 9.80
CA LEU A 216 -0.39 7.51 8.61
C LEU A 216 -0.20 6.16 7.90
N ARG A 217 0.48 5.19 8.54
CA ARG A 217 0.71 3.84 8.01
C ARG A 217 1.36 3.83 6.62
N VAL A 218 2.32 4.74 6.43
CA VAL A 218 3.08 4.84 5.19
C VAL A 218 4.36 4.04 5.36
N GLY A 219 4.54 3.03 4.51
CA GLY A 219 5.74 2.23 4.44
C GLY A 219 6.54 2.55 3.19
N ASN A 220 7.87 2.57 3.30
CA ASN A 220 8.77 2.73 2.16
C ASN A 220 9.65 1.49 2.02
N VAL A 221 9.69 0.92 0.83
CA VAL A 221 10.55 -0.21 0.47
C VAL A 221 11.25 0.04 -0.85
N THR A 222 12.35 -0.66 -1.09
CA THR A 222 13.02 -0.64 -2.39
C THR A 222 12.53 -1.82 -3.23
N VAL A 223 12.01 -1.53 -4.42
CA VAL A 223 11.56 -2.53 -5.40
C VAL A 223 12.32 -2.26 -6.70
N ASN A 224 13.05 -3.28 -7.19
CA ASN A 224 13.90 -3.16 -8.38
C ASN A 224 14.80 -1.90 -8.36
N GLY A 225 15.40 -1.59 -7.20
CA GLY A 225 16.28 -0.43 -7.02
C GLY A 225 15.57 0.93 -6.84
N CYS A 226 14.24 0.98 -6.90
CA CYS A 226 13.47 2.21 -6.74
C CYS A 226 12.70 2.25 -5.41
N GLY A 227 12.62 3.41 -4.78
CA GLY A 227 11.77 3.61 -3.60
C GLY A 227 10.28 3.60 -3.98
N VAL A 228 9.50 2.76 -3.30
CA VAL A 228 8.05 2.63 -3.46
C VAL A 228 7.38 2.88 -2.11
N LEU A 229 6.40 3.77 -2.09
CA LEU A 229 5.56 4.00 -0.92
C LEU A 229 4.30 3.15 -0.99
N LEU A 230 4.01 2.41 0.08
CA LEU A 230 2.70 1.83 0.35
C LEU A 230 1.94 2.76 1.31
N LEU A 231 0.76 3.20 0.88
CA LEU A 231 -0.19 3.98 1.65
C LEU A 231 -1.28 3.02 2.16
N GLU A 232 -1.12 2.52 3.38
CA GLU A 232 -2.13 1.65 4.01
C GLU A 232 -3.26 2.43 4.69
N TRP A 233 -4.35 1.72 4.95
CA TRP A 233 -5.52 2.25 5.64
C TRP A 233 -5.76 1.51 6.95
N ASP A 234 -6.44 2.15 7.89
CA ASP A 234 -7.03 1.39 8.97
C ASP A 234 -8.20 0.55 8.43
N PRO A 235 -8.27 -0.77 8.71
CA PRO A 235 -9.36 -1.60 8.20
C PRO A 235 -10.75 -1.14 8.66
N GLY A 236 -10.86 -0.57 9.87
CA GLY A 236 -12.10 0.00 10.38
C GLY A 236 -12.47 1.29 9.65
N ASP A 237 -11.49 2.18 9.44
CA ASP A 237 -11.66 3.40 8.62
C ASP A 237 -12.14 3.05 7.21
N HIS A 238 -11.44 2.12 6.55
CA HIS A 238 -11.76 1.65 5.21
C HIS A 238 -13.17 1.06 5.14
N SER A 239 -13.50 0.17 6.07
CA SER A 239 -14.81 -0.48 6.13
C SER A 239 -15.94 0.52 6.29
N MET A 240 -15.74 1.59 7.06
CA MET A 240 -16.79 2.59 7.30
C MET A 240 -16.92 3.62 6.18
N ARG A 241 -15.80 4.09 5.61
CA ARG A 241 -15.77 5.15 4.60
C ARG A 241 -15.97 4.64 3.17
N HIS A 242 -15.41 3.48 2.84
CA HIS A 242 -15.29 3.06 1.44
C HIS A 242 -16.16 1.85 1.09
N ARG A 243 -16.60 1.03 2.06
CA ARG A 243 -17.67 0.02 1.93
C ARG A 243 -17.68 -0.79 0.61
N GLY A 244 -16.52 -1.29 0.15
CA GLY A 244 -16.43 -2.03 -1.12
C GLY A 244 -16.05 -1.18 -2.35
N GLU A 245 -15.58 0.05 -2.10
CA GLU A 245 -14.81 0.88 -3.03
C GLU A 245 -15.56 1.15 -4.33
N ARG A 246 -14.97 0.82 -5.48
CA ARG A 246 -15.55 1.02 -6.81
C ARG A 246 -16.90 0.34 -6.96
N ALA A 247 -17.10 -0.86 -6.40
CA ALA A 247 -18.36 -1.59 -6.54
C ALA A 247 -19.56 -0.83 -5.94
N TYR A 248 -19.30 0.13 -5.04
CA TYR A 248 -20.28 0.99 -4.40
C TYR A 248 -20.14 2.47 -4.82
N GLY A 249 -19.39 2.75 -5.89
CA GLY A 249 -19.19 4.09 -6.42
C GLY A 249 -18.24 4.97 -5.61
N HIS A 250 -17.51 4.41 -4.64
CA HIS A 250 -16.53 5.14 -3.83
C HIS A 250 -15.19 5.21 -4.54
N VAL A 251 -15.10 6.17 -5.46
CA VAL A 251 -13.90 6.50 -6.22
C VAL A 251 -13.67 8.00 -6.15
N TYR A 252 -12.41 8.38 -6.24
CA TYR A 252 -11.95 9.71 -5.89
C TYR A 252 -11.01 10.29 -6.95
N PRO A 253 -11.18 11.56 -7.32
CA PRO A 253 -10.47 12.12 -8.46
C PRO A 253 -8.97 12.25 -8.17
N ALA A 254 -8.17 11.72 -9.08
CA ALA A 254 -6.74 11.98 -9.19
C ALA A 254 -6.51 13.00 -10.31
N THR A 255 -5.83 14.10 -9.98
CA THR A 255 -5.72 15.29 -10.83
C THR A 255 -4.29 15.81 -10.89
N ILE A 256 -3.93 16.51 -11.97
CA ILE A 256 -2.77 17.39 -11.99
C ILE A 256 -3.23 18.85 -11.80
N ASN A 257 -2.72 19.47 -10.73
CA ASN A 257 -3.02 20.85 -10.36
C ASN A 257 -1.76 21.73 -10.47
N ASN A 258 -1.91 23.01 -10.77
CA ASN A 258 -0.84 23.97 -10.49
C ASN A 258 -0.92 24.42 -9.04
N HIS A 259 0.23 24.35 -8.39
CA HIS A 259 0.47 24.96 -7.10
C HIS A 259 1.41 26.15 -7.28
N HIS A 260 0.97 27.35 -6.90
CA HIS A 260 1.68 28.61 -7.16
C HIS A 260 3.16 28.63 -6.73
N ALA A 261 3.52 27.90 -5.67
CA ALA A 261 4.90 27.82 -5.18
C ALA A 261 5.69 26.57 -5.62
N ARG A 262 5.03 25.53 -6.14
CA ARG A 262 5.65 24.20 -6.35
C ARG A 262 5.56 23.68 -7.80
N GLY A 263 4.87 24.41 -8.67
CA GLY A 263 4.60 23.97 -10.03
C GLY A 263 3.47 22.94 -10.07
N ALA A 264 3.56 21.98 -10.98
CA ALA A 264 2.56 20.93 -11.11
C ALA A 264 2.60 19.96 -9.92
N VAL A 265 1.42 19.49 -9.50
CA VAL A 265 1.24 18.55 -8.39
C VAL A 265 0.21 17.49 -8.81
N LEU A 266 0.57 16.21 -8.68
CA LEU A 266 -0.40 15.12 -8.69
C LEU A 266 -1.15 15.17 -7.36
N ARG A 267 -2.47 15.34 -7.40
CA ARG A 267 -3.33 15.38 -6.22
C ARG A 267 -4.41 14.31 -6.31
N TRP A 268 -4.53 13.49 -5.27
CA TRP A 268 -5.64 12.56 -5.09
C TRP A 268 -6.44 12.97 -3.85
N THR A 269 -7.74 13.26 -4.03
CA THR A 269 -8.58 13.90 -3.00
C THR A 269 -9.70 12.99 -2.54
N ILE A 270 -9.60 12.51 -1.31
CA ILE A 270 -10.61 11.69 -0.63
C ILE A 270 -11.42 12.61 0.29
N PRO A 271 -12.72 12.80 0.04
CA PRO A 271 -13.55 13.67 0.87
C PRO A 271 -13.56 13.18 2.33
N PRO A 272 -13.67 14.11 3.30
CA PRO A 272 -13.93 13.75 4.69
C PRO A 272 -15.18 12.87 4.81
N TYR A 273 -15.25 12.12 5.92
CA TYR A 273 -16.46 11.37 6.25
C TYR A 273 -17.49 12.32 6.88
N ASP A 274 -18.62 12.53 6.20
CA ASP A 274 -19.63 13.53 6.60
C ASP A 274 -20.74 12.99 7.54
N GLY A 275 -20.68 11.72 7.97
CA GLY A 275 -21.66 11.13 8.89
C GLY A 275 -22.71 10.28 8.20
#